data_AF-A0A369QD88-F1
#
_entry.id   AF-A0A369QD88-F1
#
_cell.length_a   1.000
_cell.length_b   1.000
_cell.length_c   1.000
_cell.angle_alpha   90.00
_cell.angle_beta   90.00
_cell.angle_gamma   90.00
#
_symmetry.space_group_name_H-M   'P 1'
#
loop_
_entity.id
_entity.type
_entity.pdbx_description
1 polymer ?
#
loop_
_entity_poly.entity_id
_entity_poly.type
_entity_poly.pdbx_seq_one_letter_code
_entity_poly.pdbx_strand_id
1 'polypeptide(L)'
;MKTIKQKEENDCGVACVAMLANASYDEARHAVYKMGRSKLTKTKDLHEALIKLGRKPLSARRKPFGKKALSDLDTDALVFAELKDGDNSKHWMVWDTKAKTLRDPYHTKYEHRLRGYVSVE
;
A
#
# COMPACT_ATOMS: atom_id res chain seq x y z
N MET A 1 -3.25 10.90 8.10
CA MET A 1 -3.34 9.44 8.30
C MET A 1 -2.33 8.99 9.38
N LYS A 2 -2.60 7.93 10.16
CA LYS A 2 -1.60 7.37 11.09
C LYS A 2 -0.82 6.25 10.38
N THR A 3 0.48 6.12 10.63
CA THR A 3 1.27 5.02 10.08
C THR A 3 1.00 3.74 10.85
N ILE A 4 0.57 2.68 10.16
CA ILE A 4 0.38 1.34 10.71
C ILE A 4 1.55 0.48 10.23
N LYS A 5 2.23 -0.19 11.15
CA LYS A 5 3.33 -1.10 10.84
C LYS A 5 2.80 -2.50 10.54
N GLN A 6 3.48 -3.20 9.63
CA GLN A 6 3.13 -4.60 9.35
C GLN A 6 3.50 -5.50 10.54
N LYS A 7 2.68 -6.51 10.83
CA LYS A 7 2.95 -7.48 11.91
C LYS A 7 3.63 -8.74 11.39
N GLU A 8 3.37 -9.13 10.15
CA GLU A 8 3.97 -10.29 9.47
C GLU A 8 4.81 -9.84 8.27
N GLU A 9 5.76 -10.67 7.83
CA GLU A 9 6.70 -10.37 6.72
C GLU A 9 6.00 -10.00 5.40
N ASN A 10 4.87 -10.63 5.10
CA ASN A 10 4.15 -10.47 3.82
C ASN A 10 3.01 -9.45 3.87
N ASP A 11 2.82 -8.79 5.01
CA ASP A 11 1.63 -7.99 5.30
C ASP A 11 1.82 -6.48 5.01
N CYS A 12 2.84 -6.07 4.26
CA CYS A 12 3.04 -4.67 3.88
C CYS A 12 1.78 -4.07 3.22
N GLY A 13 1.14 -4.83 2.33
CA GLY A 13 -0.12 -4.45 1.69
C GLY A 13 -1.30 -4.35 2.66
N VAL A 14 -1.37 -5.22 3.68
CA VAL A 14 -2.42 -5.19 4.72
C VAL A 14 -2.33 -3.90 5.52
N ALA A 15 -1.12 -3.55 5.99
CA ALA A 15 -0.89 -2.31 6.71
C ALA A 15 -1.24 -1.07 5.86
N CYS A 16 -0.95 -1.10 4.55
CA CYS A 16 -1.34 -0.04 3.64
C CYS A 16 -2.86 0.12 3.50
N VAL A 17 -3.60 -0.99 3.38
CA VAL A 17 -5.07 -0.97 3.36
C VAL A 17 -5.62 -0.40 4.66
N ALA A 18 -5.09 -0.82 5.81
CA ALA A 18 -5.51 -0.31 7.12
C ALA A 18 -5.33 1.22 7.21
N MET A 19 -4.17 1.72 6.77
CA MET A 19 -3.87 3.16 6.74
C MET A 19 -4.85 3.93 5.85
N LEU A 20 -5.06 3.47 4.62
CA LEU A 20 -5.93 4.13 3.63
C LEU A 20 -7.40 4.08 4.00
N ALA A 21 -7.85 2.99 4.62
CA ALA A 21 -9.24 2.79 5.03
C ALA A 21 -9.56 3.35 6.42
N ASN A 22 -8.56 3.88 7.14
CA ASN A 22 -8.68 4.23 8.56
C ASN A 22 -9.29 3.08 9.39
N ALA A 23 -8.88 1.85 9.05
CA ALA A 23 -9.32 0.62 9.71
C ALA A 23 -8.23 0.08 10.64
N SER A 24 -8.60 -0.82 11.54
CA SER A 24 -7.60 -1.58 12.30
C SER A 24 -6.80 -2.52 11.39
N TYR A 25 -5.61 -2.92 11.85
CA TYR A 25 -4.79 -3.91 11.14
C TYR A 25 -5.55 -5.22 10.91
N ASP A 26 -6.29 -5.68 11.92
CA ASP A 26 -6.95 -6.97 11.87
C ASP A 26 -8.17 -6.94 10.93
N GLU A 27 -8.93 -5.84 10.89
CA GLU A 27 -9.99 -5.64 9.89
C GLU A 27 -9.43 -5.64 8.46
N ALA A 28 -8.32 -4.93 8.22
CA ALA A 28 -7.66 -4.92 6.92
C ALA A 28 -7.13 -6.31 6.54
N ARG A 29 -6.58 -7.06 7.50
CA ARG A 29 -6.08 -8.42 7.27
C ARG A 29 -7.21 -9.35 6.85
N HIS A 30 -8.38 -9.27 7.50
CA HIS A 30 -9.57 -10.05 7.12
C HIS A 30 -10.15 -9.61 5.77
N ALA A 31 -9.99 -8.34 5.39
CA ALA A 31 -10.41 -7.85 4.08
C ALA A 31 -9.50 -8.36 2.96
N VAL A 32 -8.17 -8.40 3.19
CA VAL A 32 -7.18 -8.86 2.22
C VAL A 32 -7.14 -10.38 2.09
N TYR A 33 -7.13 -11.12 3.21
CA TYR A 33 -7.01 -12.58 3.23
C TYR A 33 -8.35 -13.27 3.50
N LYS A 34 -9.08 -13.62 2.44
CA LYS A 34 -10.41 -14.28 2.50
C LYS A 34 -10.43 -15.61 3.29
N MET A 35 -9.29 -16.26 3.52
CA MET A 35 -9.17 -17.55 4.24
C MET A 35 -8.03 -17.57 5.27
N GLY A 36 -7.63 -16.41 5.79
CA GLY A 36 -6.69 -16.30 6.92
C GLY A 36 -5.21 -16.63 6.65
N ARG A 37 -4.87 -17.29 5.53
CA ARG A 37 -3.46 -17.56 5.16
C ARG A 37 -2.80 -16.32 4.56
N SER A 38 -1.74 -15.85 5.22
CA SER A 38 -0.89 -14.79 4.66
C SER A 38 -0.19 -15.32 3.40
N LYS A 39 -0.25 -14.50 2.35
CA LYS A 39 0.44 -14.68 1.07
C LYS A 39 0.91 -13.30 0.60
N LEU A 40 1.86 -13.29 -0.32
CA LEU A 40 2.24 -12.06 -1.04
C LEU A 40 1.00 -11.36 -1.58
N THR A 41 0.80 -10.11 -1.16
CA THR A 41 -0.36 -9.31 -1.52
C THR A 41 -0.28 -8.87 -2.98
N LYS A 42 -1.29 -9.22 -3.78
CA LYS A 42 -1.39 -8.75 -5.17
C LYS A 42 -2.21 -7.47 -5.21
N THR A 43 -1.96 -6.64 -6.23
CA THR A 43 -2.73 -5.40 -6.48
C THR A 43 -4.24 -5.63 -6.47
N LYS A 44 -4.70 -6.75 -7.04
CA LYS A 44 -6.13 -7.11 -7.09
C LYS A 44 -6.70 -7.33 -5.68
N ASP A 45 -5.97 -8.01 -4.81
CA ASP A 45 -6.41 -8.31 -3.44
C ASP A 45 -6.53 -7.01 -2.63
N LEU A 46 -5.55 -6.11 -2.76
CA LEU A 46 -5.57 -4.81 -2.09
C LEU A 46 -6.71 -3.91 -2.61
N HIS A 47 -6.96 -3.94 -3.92
CA HIS A 47 -8.05 -3.21 -4.54
C HIS A 47 -9.42 -3.68 -4.03
N GLU A 48 -9.65 -5.00 -4.00
CA GLU A 48 -10.89 -5.58 -3.46
C GLU A 48 -11.05 -5.26 -1.96
N ALA A 49 -9.96 -5.32 -1.18
CA ALA A 49 -9.99 -5.00 0.24
C ALA A 49 -10.32 -3.52 0.50
N LEU A 50 -9.76 -2.58 -0.27
CA LEU A 50 -10.09 -1.15 -0.18
C LEU A 50 -11.57 -0.90 -0.45
N ILE A 51 -12.13 -1.51 -1.50
CA ILE A 51 -13.57 -1.40 -1.80
C ILE A 51 -14.42 -1.96 -0.67
N LYS A 52 -14.07 -3.13 -0.14
CA LYS A 52 -14.77 -3.77 0.97
C LYS A 52 -14.80 -2.88 2.23
N LEU A 53 -13.77 -2.07 2.43
CA LEU A 53 -13.63 -1.15 3.56
C LEU A 53 -14.08 0.29 3.24
N GLY A 54 -14.86 0.48 2.17
CA GLY A 54 -15.50 1.76 1.86
C GLY A 54 -14.58 2.81 1.23
N ARG A 55 -13.41 2.41 0.71
CA ARG A 55 -12.52 3.30 -0.06
C ARG A 55 -12.69 3.05 -1.55
N LYS A 56 -12.40 4.06 -2.37
CA LYS A 56 -12.60 3.97 -3.82
C LYS A 56 -11.28 4.10 -4.57
N PRO A 57 -10.66 2.99 -4.97
CA PRO A 57 -9.54 3.03 -5.89
C PRO A 57 -9.96 3.64 -7.23
N LEU A 58 -9.19 4.59 -7.74
CA LEU A 58 -9.45 5.28 -9.00
C LEU A 58 -9.07 4.47 -10.24
N SER A 59 -8.42 3.33 -10.06
CA SER A 59 -8.10 2.41 -11.16
C SER A 59 -7.95 0.97 -10.66
N ALA A 60 -8.49 0.03 -11.45
CA ALA A 60 -8.37 -1.41 -11.18
C ALA A 60 -6.93 -1.95 -11.28
N ARG A 61 -6.06 -1.24 -12.00
CA ARG A 61 -4.65 -1.62 -12.21
C ARG A 61 -3.73 -0.54 -11.69
N ARG A 62 -2.53 -0.95 -11.29
CA ARG A 62 -1.44 -0.04 -10.96
C ARG A 62 -0.99 0.71 -12.21
N LYS A 63 -0.84 2.03 -12.09
CA LYS A 63 -0.22 2.89 -13.12
C LYS A 63 1.28 3.00 -12.86
N PRO A 64 2.14 2.97 -13.88
CA PRO A 64 3.56 3.26 -13.69
C PRO A 64 3.76 4.74 -13.33
N PHE A 65 4.84 5.07 -12.60
CA PHE A 65 5.19 6.47 -12.36
C PHE A 65 5.65 7.19 -13.63
N GLY A 66 6.45 6.52 -14.47
CA GLY A 66 7.02 7.16 -15.67
C GLY A 66 7.82 8.40 -15.27
N LYS A 67 7.41 9.57 -15.77
CA LYS A 67 8.01 10.87 -15.42
C LYS A 67 7.37 11.56 -14.20
N LYS A 68 6.27 11.02 -13.66
CA LYS A 68 5.60 11.62 -12.49
C LYS A 68 6.40 11.38 -11.21
N ALA A 69 6.41 12.36 -10.34
CA ALA A 69 6.83 12.25 -8.95
C ALA A 69 5.63 11.98 -8.02
N LEU A 70 5.90 11.61 -6.77
CA LEU A 70 4.85 11.46 -5.74
C LEU A 70 4.09 12.76 -5.48
N SER A 71 4.80 13.89 -5.54
CA SER A 71 4.22 15.23 -5.38
C SER A 71 3.14 15.57 -6.41
N ASP A 72 3.14 14.88 -7.56
CA ASP A 72 2.18 15.09 -8.63
C ASP A 72 0.85 14.35 -8.40
N LEU A 73 0.77 13.55 -7.34
CA LEU A 73 -0.46 12.86 -6.94
C LEU A 73 -1.30 13.79 -6.06
N ASP A 74 -2.53 14.04 -6.50
CA ASP A 74 -3.55 14.85 -5.83
C ASP A 74 -4.28 14.07 -4.72
N THR A 75 -4.32 12.75 -4.84
CA THR A 75 -5.05 11.82 -3.97
C THR A 75 -4.08 10.97 -3.15
N ASP A 76 -4.59 10.36 -2.07
CA ASP A 76 -3.86 9.31 -1.39
C ASP A 76 -3.61 8.14 -2.37
N ALA A 77 -2.54 7.38 -2.18
CA ALA A 77 -2.25 6.27 -3.09
C ALA A 77 -1.59 5.08 -2.42
N LEU A 78 -1.94 3.87 -2.89
CA LEU A 78 -1.09 2.69 -2.75
C LEU A 78 0.11 2.84 -3.68
N VAL A 79 1.30 2.78 -3.13
CA VAL A 79 2.56 2.91 -3.88
C VAL A 79 3.28 1.58 -3.87
N PHE A 80 3.62 1.09 -5.05
CA PHE A 80 4.43 -0.10 -5.23
C PHE A 80 5.88 0.27 -5.49
N ALA A 81 6.78 -0.37 -4.76
CA ALA A 81 8.21 -0.18 -4.91
C ALA A 81 8.95 -1.52 -4.89
N GLU A 82 10.20 -1.46 -5.34
CA GLU A 82 11.21 -2.50 -5.11
C GLU A 82 12.18 -1.96 -4.07
N LEU A 83 12.40 -2.71 -2.99
CA LEU A 83 13.39 -2.36 -1.96
C LEU A 83 14.78 -2.75 -2.44
N LYS A 84 15.81 -1.97 -2.08
CA LYS A 84 17.21 -2.33 -2.29
C LYS A 84 17.77 -3.02 -1.04
N ASP A 85 17.24 -4.19 -0.73
CA ASP A 85 17.60 -4.99 0.46
C ASP A 85 18.55 -6.16 0.14
N GLY A 86 19.02 -6.26 -1.10
CA GLY A 86 19.83 -7.38 -1.60
C GLY A 86 19.04 -8.29 -2.55
N ASP A 87 17.75 -8.46 -2.29
CA ASP A 87 16.87 -9.38 -3.04
C ASP A 87 15.88 -8.67 -3.98
N ASN A 88 15.91 -7.34 -4.02
CA ASN A 88 14.97 -6.52 -4.77
C ASN A 88 13.50 -6.84 -4.41
N SER A 89 13.23 -6.99 -3.12
CA SER A 89 11.92 -7.41 -2.64
C SER A 89 10.82 -6.40 -3.02
N LYS A 90 9.62 -6.93 -3.24
CA LYS A 90 8.45 -6.14 -3.66
C LYS A 90 7.75 -5.60 -2.42
N HIS A 91 7.47 -4.29 -2.42
CA HIS A 91 6.93 -3.62 -1.24
C HIS A 91 5.77 -2.67 -1.57
N TRP A 92 4.88 -2.51 -0.60
CA TRP A 92 3.76 -1.58 -0.64
C TRP A 92 3.92 -0.51 0.42
N MET A 93 3.64 0.73 0.04
CA MET A 93 3.65 1.92 0.91
C MET A 93 2.41 2.77 0.62
N VAL A 94 2.15 3.78 1.45
CA VAL A 94 1.04 4.73 1.24
C VAL A 94 1.56 6.14 1.01
N TRP A 95 1.16 6.77 -0.07
CA TRP A 95 1.28 8.22 -0.22
C TRP A 95 0.13 8.89 0.53
N ASP A 96 0.45 9.70 1.55
CA ASP A 96 -0.49 10.56 2.26
C ASP A 96 -0.43 11.96 1.62
N THR A 97 -1.42 12.28 0.78
CA THR A 97 -1.43 13.55 0.03
C THR A 97 -1.58 14.75 0.95
N LYS A 98 -2.27 14.59 2.09
CA LYS A 98 -2.49 15.68 3.05
C LYS A 98 -1.19 16.05 3.77
N ALA A 99 -0.43 15.06 4.21
CA ALA A 99 0.85 15.27 4.88
C ALA A 99 2.04 15.36 3.89
N LYS A 100 1.80 15.17 2.59
CA LYS A 100 2.81 15.12 1.52
C LYS A 100 3.99 14.21 1.89
N THR A 101 3.68 13.02 2.42
CA THR A 101 4.69 12.06 2.88
C THR A 101 4.37 10.64 2.43
N LEU A 102 5.42 9.89 2.15
CA LEU A 102 5.34 8.45 1.95
C LEU A 102 5.38 7.75 3.32
N ARG A 103 4.38 6.92 3.60
CA ARG A 103 4.23 6.15 4.82
C ARG A 103 4.60 4.70 4.55
N ASP A 104 5.71 4.29 5.16
CA ASP A 104 6.26 2.95 5.01
C ASP A 104 5.80 2.05 6.19
N PRO A 105 5.11 0.92 5.93
CA PRO A 105 4.73 -0.04 6.96
C PRO A 105 5.91 -0.87 7.49
N TYR A 106 7.07 -0.86 6.84
CA TYR A 106 8.28 -1.54 7.31
C TYR A 106 8.88 -0.86 8.53
N HIS A 107 9.45 -1.65 9.44
CA HIS A 107 10.15 -1.13 10.62
C HIS A 107 11.51 -0.55 10.27
N THR A 108 12.19 -1.15 9.30
CA THR A 108 13.51 -0.74 8.83
C THR A 108 13.38 0.11 7.57
N LYS A 109 14.14 1.19 7.49
CA LYS A 109 14.19 2.02 6.28
C LYS A 109 15.14 1.38 5.28
N TYR A 110 14.62 1.00 4.12
CA TYR A 110 15.42 0.64 2.96
C TYR A 110 15.29 1.71 1.88
N GLU A 111 16.35 1.89 1.10
CA GLU A 111 16.21 2.57 -0.19
C GLU A 111 15.20 1.81 -1.05
N HIS A 112 14.40 2.55 -1.81
CA HIS A 112 13.36 1.96 -2.65
C HIS A 112 13.31 2.64 -4.00
N ARG A 113 12.98 1.86 -5.02
CA ARG A 113 12.67 2.34 -6.37
C ARG A 113 11.16 2.30 -6.56
N LEU A 114 10.53 3.46 -6.75
CA LEU A 114 9.10 3.54 -7.04
C LEU A 114 8.82 2.97 -8.43
N ARG A 115 7.79 2.11 -8.54
CA ARG A 115 7.46 1.40 -9.78
C ARG A 115 6.08 1.73 -10.28
N GLY A 116 5.13 1.96 -9.38
CA GLY A 116 3.81 2.42 -9.77
C GLY A 116 2.90 2.70 -8.58
N TYR A 117 1.67 3.11 -8.86
CA TYR A 117 0.72 3.50 -7.84
C TYR A 117 -0.73 3.18 -8.23
N VAL A 118 -1.62 3.17 -7.24
CA VAL A 118 -3.08 3.17 -7.38
C VAL A 118 -3.60 4.30 -6.51
N SER A 119 -4.17 5.34 -7.13
CA SER A 119 -4.82 6.44 -6.42
C SER A 119 -6.12 5.98 -5.74
N VAL A 120 -6.43 6.56 -4.58
CA VAL A 120 -7.55 6.19 -3.70
C VAL A 120 -8.25 7.45 -3.18
N GLU A 121 -9.58 7.50 -3.34
CA GLU A 121 -10.48 8.51 -2.76
C GLU A 121 -11.06 8.06 -1.41
#